data_AF-A0A4P6P9H4-F1
#
_entry.id   AF-A0A4P6P9H4-F1
#
_cell.length_a   1.000
_cell.length_b   1.000
_cell.length_c   1.000
_cell.angle_alpha   90.00
_cell.angle_beta   90.00
_cell.angle_gamma   90.00
#
_symmetry.space_group_name_H-M   'P 1'
#
loop_
_entity.id
_entity.type
_entity.pdbx_description
1 polymer ?
#
loop_
_entity_poly.entity_id
_entity_poly.type
_entity_poly.pdbx_seq_one_letter_code
_entity_poly.pdbx_strand_id
1 'polypeptide(L)'
;MKYENFEDVPVWRDGIKLTVKVFEVTRDSSFRGQGDIANQIQRAALSVPNNIAEGFERGTTSELLQFLYYAKGSAGEVRSICHVIERIKVFGHLKSQISDLKSLARNISRQLGGWAFSLQESDIKGTRHMTEKSKRIYQQKDKAQAFMADLKKQHEERLEQMKRERGGG
;
A
#
# COMPACT_ATOMS: atom_id res chain seq x y z
N MET A 1 12.63 0.60 5.17
CA MET A 1 11.69 0.05 4.16
C MET A 1 12.29 -1.25 3.66
N LYS A 2 11.50 -2.29 3.37
CA LYS A 2 12.04 -3.61 2.94
C LYS A 2 12.63 -3.60 1.51
N TYR A 3 12.28 -2.58 0.72
CA TYR A 3 12.69 -2.42 -0.66
C TYR A 3 13.46 -1.11 -0.80
N GLU A 4 14.49 -1.09 -1.66
CA GLU A 4 15.29 0.11 -1.94
C GLU A 4 14.77 0.86 -3.16
N ASN A 5 14.23 0.16 -4.16
CA ASN A 5 13.63 0.73 -5.36
C ASN A 5 12.19 0.21 -5.54
N PHE A 6 11.35 0.97 -6.26
CA PHE A 6 9.97 0.53 -6.52
C PHE A 6 9.93 -0.72 -7.42
N GLU A 7 10.96 -0.90 -8.26
CA GLU A 7 11.13 -2.05 -9.15
C GLU A 7 11.34 -3.37 -8.38
N ASP A 8 11.75 -3.28 -7.12
CA ASP A 8 11.90 -4.43 -6.22
C ASP A 8 10.55 -4.87 -5.61
N VAL A 9 9.53 -4.02 -5.70
CA VAL A 9 8.22 -4.29 -5.10
C VAL A 9 7.46 -5.31 -5.95
N PRO A 10 7.08 -6.49 -5.40
CA PRO A 10 6.39 -7.52 -6.17
C PRO A 10 5.09 -7.05 -6.84
N VAL A 11 4.29 -6.25 -6.13
CA VAL A 11 3.01 -5.75 -6.67
C VAL A 11 3.19 -4.74 -7.79
N TRP A 12 4.33 -4.04 -7.86
CA TRP A 12 4.67 -3.19 -9.00
C TRP A 12 4.94 -4.04 -10.25
N ARG A 13 5.70 -5.13 -10.11
CA ARG A 13 5.98 -6.08 -11.22
C ARG A 13 4.70 -6.70 -11.76
N ASP A 14 3.78 -7.08 -10.87
CA ASP A 14 2.45 -7.55 -11.25
C ASP A 14 1.63 -6.45 -11.94
N GLY A 15 1.76 -5.19 -11.50
CA GLY A 15 1.20 -4.02 -12.18
C GLY A 15 1.69 -3.90 -13.62
N ILE A 16 3.01 -3.96 -13.86
CA ILE A 16 3.59 -3.95 -15.22
C ILE A 16 3.06 -5.11 -16.06
N LYS A 17 3.02 -6.33 -15.49
CA LYS A 17 2.47 -7.51 -16.15
C LYS A 17 0.99 -7.32 -16.53
N LEU A 18 0.19 -6.71 -15.66
CA LEU A 18 -1.20 -6.37 -15.93
C LEU A 18 -1.28 -5.38 -17.09
N THR A 19 -0.51 -4.30 -17.07
CA THR A 19 -0.47 -3.29 -18.13
C THR A 19 -0.17 -3.94 -19.47
N VAL A 20 0.92 -4.70 -19.59
CA VAL A 20 1.30 -5.37 -20.85
C VAL A 20 0.18 -6.29 -21.35
N LYS A 21 -0.39 -7.14 -20.47
CA LYS A 21 -1.49 -8.02 -20.86
C LYS A 21 -2.72 -7.24 -21.35
N VAL A 22 -3.06 -6.13 -20.71
CA VAL A 22 -4.18 -5.28 -21.15
C VAL A 22 -3.89 -4.69 -22.53
N PHE A 23 -2.70 -4.16 -22.77
CA PHE A 23 -2.31 -3.62 -24.07
C PHE A 23 -2.34 -4.69 -25.17
N GLU A 24 -1.88 -5.91 -24.89
CA GLU A 24 -1.96 -7.01 -25.86
C GLU A 24 -3.40 -7.45 -26.15
N VAL A 25 -4.23 -7.61 -25.12
CA VAL A 25 -5.66 -7.99 -25.29
C VAL A 25 -6.43 -6.93 -26.08
N THR A 26 -6.16 -5.65 -25.83
CA THR A 26 -6.84 -4.53 -26.48
C THR A 26 -6.41 -4.29 -27.93
N ARG A 27 -5.40 -5.01 -28.45
CA ARG A 27 -5.07 -5.04 -29.88
C ARG A 27 -6.05 -5.85 -30.71
N ASP A 28 -6.87 -6.70 -30.08
CA ASP A 28 -7.88 -7.48 -30.79
C ASP A 28 -8.85 -6.56 -31.54
N SER A 29 -9.16 -6.94 -32.78
CA SER A 29 -10.06 -6.18 -33.64
C SER A 29 -11.44 -5.95 -33.05
N SER A 30 -11.90 -6.79 -32.11
CA SER A 30 -13.19 -6.65 -31.43
C SER A 30 -13.29 -5.40 -30.55
N PHE A 31 -12.16 -4.80 -30.17
CA PHE A 31 -12.16 -3.50 -29.47
C PHE A 31 -12.46 -2.32 -30.40
N ARG A 32 -12.34 -2.49 -31.73
CA ARG A 32 -12.67 -1.44 -32.70
C ARG A 32 -14.19 -1.23 -32.74
N GLY A 33 -14.62 0.02 -32.73
CA GLY A 33 -16.05 0.38 -32.76
C GLY A 33 -16.79 0.19 -31.43
N GLN A 34 -16.10 -0.15 -30.34
CA GLN A 34 -16.67 -0.30 -28.99
C GLN A 34 -16.46 0.96 -28.13
N GLY A 35 -16.44 2.14 -28.76
CA GLY A 35 -16.15 3.40 -28.08
C GLY A 35 -14.72 3.46 -27.54
N ASP A 36 -14.57 3.92 -26.30
CA ASP A 36 -13.28 4.19 -25.65
C ASP A 36 -12.86 3.10 -24.64
N ILE A 37 -13.54 1.95 -24.61
CA ILE A 37 -13.30 0.86 -23.66
C ILE A 37 -11.81 0.47 -23.59
N ALA A 38 -11.15 0.34 -24.76
CA ALA A 38 -9.72 0.04 -24.84
C ALA A 38 -8.87 1.09 -24.13
N ASN A 39 -9.12 2.37 -24.40
CA ASN A 39 -8.37 3.47 -23.79
C ASN A 39 -8.60 3.53 -22.27
N GLN A 40 -9.84 3.33 -21.81
CA GLN A 40 -10.17 3.35 -20.38
C GLN A 40 -9.44 2.23 -19.62
N ILE A 41 -9.50 0.99 -20.12
CA ILE A 41 -8.84 -0.13 -19.43
C ILE A 41 -7.32 -0.03 -19.49
N GLN A 42 -6.74 0.46 -20.60
CA GLN A 42 -5.30 0.72 -20.72
C GLN A 42 -4.83 1.78 -19.72
N ARG A 43 -5.56 2.90 -19.60
CA ARG A 43 -5.25 3.95 -18.62
C ARG A 43 -5.34 3.45 -17.19
N ALA A 44 -6.41 2.72 -16.85
CA ALA A 44 -6.56 2.13 -15.52
C ALA A 44 -5.42 1.14 -15.23
N ALA A 45 -5.06 0.29 -16.18
CA ALA A 45 -3.98 -0.68 -15.99
C ALA A 45 -2.59 -0.03 -15.87
N LEU A 46 -2.30 1.01 -16.67
CA LEU A 46 -1.03 1.76 -16.60
C LEU A 46 -0.93 2.60 -15.31
N SER A 47 -2.06 3.09 -14.82
CA SER A 47 -2.13 3.85 -13.56
C SER A 47 -1.68 3.04 -12.34
N VAL A 48 -1.82 1.71 -12.35
CA VAL A 48 -1.40 0.85 -11.23
C VAL A 48 0.11 0.96 -10.94
N PRO A 49 1.02 0.56 -11.86
CA PRO A 49 2.46 0.66 -11.59
C PRO A 49 2.92 2.12 -11.45
N ASN A 50 2.33 3.07 -12.19
CA ASN A 50 2.70 4.49 -12.11
C ASN A 50 2.44 5.08 -10.72
N ASN A 51 1.26 4.83 -10.13
CA ASN A 51 0.97 5.30 -8.78
C ASN A 51 1.88 4.63 -7.75
N ILE A 52 2.22 3.35 -7.91
CA ILE A 52 3.15 2.68 -6.98
C ILE A 52 4.53 3.34 -7.02
N ALA A 53 5.08 3.58 -8.22
CA ALA A 53 6.36 4.25 -8.38
C ALA A 53 6.31 5.68 -7.81
N GLU A 54 5.28 6.46 -8.16
CA GLU A 54 5.13 7.83 -7.69
C GLU A 54 5.00 7.92 -6.16
N GLY A 55 4.23 7.02 -5.54
CA GLY A 55 4.11 6.94 -4.09
C GLY A 55 5.42 6.56 -3.41
N PHE A 56 6.22 5.70 -4.03
CA PHE A 56 7.52 5.27 -3.51
C PHE A 56 8.55 6.41 -3.51
N GLU A 57 8.56 7.22 -4.57
CA GLU A 57 9.49 8.35 -4.75
C GLU A 57 9.16 9.59 -3.90
N ARG A 58 7.89 9.75 -3.45
CA ARG A 58 7.44 10.95 -2.71
C ARG A 58 7.88 11.03 -1.24
N GLY A 59 8.53 10.00 -0.71
CA GLY A 59 9.36 10.09 0.51
C GLY A 59 8.64 10.01 1.86
N THR A 60 7.32 10.21 1.96
CA THR A 60 6.57 10.00 3.23
C THR A 60 5.65 8.78 3.20
N THR A 61 5.47 8.12 4.35
CA THR A 61 4.54 6.98 4.49
C THR A 61 3.09 7.38 4.16
N SER A 62 2.67 8.60 4.50
CA SER A 62 1.30 9.06 4.25
C SER A 62 1.02 9.24 2.76
N GLU A 63 1.96 9.83 2.02
CA GLU A 63 1.84 9.97 0.57
C GLU A 63 1.89 8.61 -0.10
N LEU A 64 2.84 7.75 0.29
CA LEU A 64 2.88 6.37 -0.22
C LEU A 64 1.52 5.68 -0.03
N LEU A 65 0.94 5.72 1.17
CA LEU A 65 -0.38 5.13 1.44
C LEU A 65 -1.47 5.67 0.50
N GLN A 66 -1.52 6.98 0.30
CA GLN A 66 -2.48 7.61 -0.61
C GLN A 66 -2.33 7.08 -2.04
N PHE A 67 -1.11 7.01 -2.55
CA PHE A 67 -0.80 6.47 -3.87
C PHE A 67 -1.10 4.97 -4.00
N LEU A 68 -0.87 4.17 -2.94
CA LEU A 68 -1.25 2.76 -2.93
C LEU A 68 -2.79 2.58 -3.00
N TYR A 69 -3.57 3.47 -2.38
CA TYR A 69 -5.02 3.45 -2.53
C TYR A 69 -5.48 3.85 -3.94
N TYR A 70 -4.80 4.81 -4.58
CA TYR A 70 -5.06 5.13 -6.00
C TYR A 70 -4.76 3.94 -6.91
N ALA A 71 -3.59 3.30 -6.74
CA ALA A 71 -3.25 2.08 -7.48
C ALA A 71 -4.30 0.97 -7.25
N LYS A 72 -4.78 0.81 -6.02
CA LYS A 72 -5.81 -0.18 -5.67
C LYS A 72 -7.15 0.15 -6.33
N GLY A 73 -7.51 1.42 -6.42
CA GLY A 73 -8.66 1.94 -7.14
C GLY A 73 -8.58 1.62 -8.64
N SER A 74 -7.45 1.93 -9.28
CA SER A 74 -7.23 1.62 -10.71
C SER A 74 -7.28 0.12 -11.01
N ALA A 75 -6.74 -0.74 -10.13
CA ALA A 75 -6.91 -2.19 -10.26
C ALA A 75 -8.38 -2.63 -10.11
N GLY A 76 -9.18 -1.89 -9.34
CA GLY A 76 -10.64 -2.06 -9.26
C GLY A 76 -11.35 -1.68 -10.54
N GLU A 77 -10.97 -0.56 -11.16
CA GLU A 77 -11.50 -0.11 -12.46
C GLU A 77 -11.24 -1.14 -13.57
N VAL A 78 -10.03 -1.70 -13.65
CA VAL A 78 -9.72 -2.78 -14.61
C VAL A 78 -10.70 -3.94 -14.47
N ARG A 79 -11.00 -4.37 -13.23
CA ARG A 79 -11.97 -5.44 -12.99
C ARG A 79 -13.40 -5.03 -13.40
N SER A 80 -13.80 -3.80 -13.08
CA SER A 80 -15.11 -3.26 -13.45
C SER A 80 -15.30 -3.29 -14.96
N ILE A 81 -14.33 -2.76 -15.72
CA ILE A 81 -14.37 -2.74 -17.18
C ILE A 81 -14.35 -4.17 -17.75
N CYS A 82 -13.56 -5.09 -17.17
CA CYS A 82 -13.60 -6.50 -17.58
C CYS A 82 -15.00 -7.12 -17.44
N HIS A 83 -15.74 -6.79 -16.37
CA HIS A 83 -17.11 -7.26 -16.21
C HIS A 83 -18.07 -6.69 -17.26
N VAL A 84 -17.85 -5.45 -17.71
CA VAL A 84 -18.60 -4.87 -18.84
C VAL A 84 -18.27 -5.61 -20.13
N ILE A 85 -16.98 -5.83 -20.43
CA ILE A 85 -16.50 -6.55 -21.62
C ILE A 85 -17.13 -7.94 -21.71
N GLU A 86 -17.23 -8.68 -20.59
CA GLU A 86 -17.85 -10.01 -20.54
C GLU A 86 -19.33 -10.04 -20.95
N ARG A 87 -20.03 -8.90 -20.88
CA ARG A 87 -21.45 -8.80 -21.28
C ARG A 87 -21.66 -8.43 -22.73
N ILE A 88 -20.58 -8.05 -23.43
CA ILE A 88 -20.62 -7.67 -24.83
C ILE A 88 -20.25 -8.89 -25.69
N LYS A 89 -21.18 -9.35 -26.52
CA LYS A 89 -21.07 -10.61 -27.28
C LYS A 89 -19.83 -10.69 -28.18
N VAL A 90 -19.38 -9.57 -28.74
CA VAL A 90 -18.24 -9.54 -29.67
C VAL A 90 -16.92 -9.97 -29.01
N PHE A 91 -16.82 -9.90 -27.67
CA PHE A 91 -15.62 -10.33 -26.94
C PHE A 91 -15.68 -11.79 -26.46
N GLY A 92 -16.67 -12.57 -26.91
CA GLY A 92 -16.87 -13.95 -26.45
C GLY A 92 -15.63 -14.84 -26.59
N HIS A 93 -14.83 -14.64 -27.64
CA HIS A 93 -13.58 -15.37 -27.89
C HIS A 93 -12.42 -14.98 -26.96
N LEU A 94 -12.54 -13.84 -26.24
CA LEU A 94 -11.52 -13.36 -25.29
C LEU A 94 -11.81 -13.75 -23.84
N LYS A 95 -12.80 -14.62 -23.59
CA LYS A 95 -13.26 -14.97 -22.23
C LYS A 95 -12.11 -15.39 -21.29
N SER A 96 -11.16 -16.20 -21.78
CA SER A 96 -10.03 -16.65 -20.97
C SER A 96 -9.11 -15.50 -20.60
N GLN A 97 -8.79 -14.65 -21.57
CA GLN A 97 -7.91 -13.50 -21.41
C GLN A 97 -8.52 -12.49 -20.43
N ILE A 98 -9.82 -12.21 -20.55
CA ILE A 98 -10.53 -11.31 -19.63
C ILE A 98 -10.58 -11.89 -18.20
N SER A 99 -10.78 -13.21 -18.07
CA SER A 99 -10.70 -13.88 -16.76
C SER A 99 -9.31 -13.76 -16.11
N ASP A 100 -8.25 -13.92 -16.90
CA ASP A 100 -6.86 -13.75 -16.46
C ASP A 100 -6.60 -12.32 -15.98
N LEU A 101 -7.03 -11.31 -16.75
CA LEU A 101 -6.90 -9.90 -16.39
C LEU A 101 -7.59 -9.60 -15.05
N LYS A 102 -8.83 -10.07 -14.86
CA LYS A 102 -9.54 -9.91 -13.59
C LYS A 102 -8.82 -10.57 -12.43
N SER A 103 -8.28 -11.77 -12.63
CA SER A 103 -7.60 -12.53 -11.59
C SER A 103 -6.31 -11.84 -11.16
N LEU A 104 -5.53 -11.36 -12.13
CA LEU A 104 -4.31 -10.59 -11.88
C LEU A 104 -4.63 -9.25 -11.18
N ALA A 105 -5.61 -8.49 -11.66
CA ALA A 105 -6.04 -7.24 -11.05
C ALA A 105 -6.58 -7.45 -9.61
N ARG A 106 -7.26 -8.57 -9.34
CA ARG A 106 -7.70 -8.94 -7.97
C ARG A 106 -6.51 -9.24 -7.07
N ASN A 107 -5.52 -9.98 -7.57
CA ASN A 107 -4.30 -10.26 -6.82
C ASN A 107 -3.57 -8.96 -6.45
N ILE A 108 -3.38 -8.05 -7.41
CA ILE A 108 -2.81 -6.72 -7.18
C ILE A 108 -3.55 -5.96 -6.08
N SER A 109 -4.88 -5.89 -6.13
CA SER A 109 -5.63 -5.21 -5.05
C SER A 109 -5.46 -5.84 -3.68
N ARG A 110 -5.25 -7.17 -3.58
CA ARG A 110 -4.96 -7.86 -2.32
C ARG A 110 -3.56 -7.51 -1.82
N GLN A 111 -2.56 -7.55 -2.69
CA GLN A 111 -1.20 -7.17 -2.35
C GLN A 111 -1.10 -5.71 -1.90
N LEU A 112 -1.73 -4.77 -2.63
CA LEU A 112 -1.79 -3.36 -2.26
C LEU A 112 -2.51 -3.15 -0.92
N GLY A 113 -3.61 -3.86 -0.70
CA GLY A 113 -4.34 -3.80 0.58
C GLY A 113 -3.49 -4.31 1.75
N GLY A 114 -2.82 -5.45 1.58
CA GLY A 114 -1.92 -6.00 2.61
C GLY A 114 -0.72 -5.10 2.87
N TRP A 115 -0.14 -4.51 1.83
CA TRP A 115 0.99 -3.60 1.97
C TRP A 115 0.57 -2.29 2.66
N ALA A 116 -0.53 -1.67 2.24
CA ALA A 116 -1.08 -0.49 2.90
C ALA A 116 -1.39 -0.75 4.38
N PHE A 117 -2.04 -1.88 4.69
CA PHE A 117 -2.29 -2.29 6.07
C PHE A 117 -0.98 -2.43 6.88
N SER A 118 0.04 -3.11 6.31
CA SER A 118 1.33 -3.26 6.99
C SER A 118 2.05 -1.93 7.25
N LEU A 119 1.86 -0.93 6.38
CA LEU A 119 2.44 0.41 6.55
C LEU A 119 1.68 1.21 7.63
N GLN A 120 0.36 1.02 7.74
CA GLN A 120 -0.49 1.66 8.75
C GLN A 120 -0.21 1.10 10.16
N GLU A 121 -0.03 -0.22 10.26
CA GLU A 121 0.27 -0.91 11.52
C GLU A 121 1.74 -0.85 11.92
N SER A 122 2.64 -0.44 11.01
CA SER A 122 4.05 -0.25 11.36
C SER A 122 4.24 1.03 12.18
N ASP A 123 4.91 0.92 13.33
CA ASP A 123 5.39 2.06 14.15
C ASP A 123 6.39 2.98 13.41
N ILE A 124 6.73 2.65 12.15
CA ILE A 124 7.64 3.38 11.30
C ILE A 124 6.89 4.53 10.62
N LYS A 125 6.71 5.64 11.35
CA LYS A 125 6.45 6.94 10.72
C LYS A 125 7.68 7.33 9.91
N GLY A 126 7.53 7.31 8.58
CA GLY A 126 8.60 7.41 7.60
C GLY A 126 9.77 8.33 7.98
N THR A 127 10.96 7.78 7.89
CA THR A 127 12.23 8.49 8.04
C THR A 127 12.57 9.24 6.75
N ARG A 128 12.10 10.49 6.64
CA ARG A 128 12.83 11.67 6.13
C ARG A 128 11.86 12.84 5.99
N HIS A 129 12.17 13.94 6.68
CA HIS A 129 11.37 15.16 6.91
C HIS A 129 10.31 15.11 8.03
N MET A 130 10.74 14.76 9.26
CA MET A 130 10.05 15.32 10.43
C MET A 130 10.24 16.85 10.42
N THR A 131 9.15 17.61 10.32
CA THR A 131 9.18 19.05 10.64
C THR A 131 9.68 19.25 12.06
N GLU A 132 10.31 20.39 12.36
CA GLU A 132 10.91 20.65 13.67
C GLU A 132 9.89 20.55 14.82
N LYS A 133 8.62 20.87 14.53
CA LYS A 133 7.48 20.67 15.43
C LYS A 133 7.25 19.18 15.74
N SER A 134 7.28 18.31 14.74
CA SER A 134 7.14 16.86 14.93
C SER A 134 8.34 16.24 15.65
N LYS A 135 9.57 16.75 15.41
CA LYS A 135 10.77 16.34 16.18
C LYS A 135 10.62 16.69 17.66
N ARG A 136 10.15 17.89 17.97
CA ARG A 136 9.94 18.35 19.37
C ARG A 136 8.86 17.53 20.08
N ILE A 137 7.75 17.24 19.41
CA ILE A 137 6.66 16.41 20.00
C ILE A 137 7.16 15.00 20.31
N TYR A 138 7.93 14.39 19.40
CA TYR A 138 8.48 13.05 19.63
C TYR A 138 9.52 13.05 20.75
N GLN A 139 10.44 14.01 20.77
CA GLN A 139 11.42 14.17 21.86
C GLN A 139 10.75 14.44 23.21
N GLN A 140 9.64 15.18 23.26
CA GLN A 140 8.87 15.37 24.49
C GLN A 140 8.19 14.08 24.95
N LYS A 141 7.60 13.31 24.02
CA LYS A 141 6.93 12.06 24.36
C LYS A 141 7.92 11.03 24.91
N ASP A 142 9.08 10.91 24.27
CA ASP A 142 10.15 10.00 24.69
C ASP A 142 10.74 10.39 26.06
N LYS A 143 11.02 11.69 26.27
CA LYS A 143 11.46 12.19 27.58
C LYS A 143 10.43 11.97 28.68
N ALA A 144 9.15 12.20 28.39
CA ALA A 144 8.08 11.95 29.36
C ALA A 144 7.97 10.46 29.71
N GLN A 145 8.13 9.57 28.72
CA GLN A 145 8.06 8.13 28.92
C GLN A 145 9.26 7.61 29.71
N ALA A 146 10.48 8.09 29.42
CA ALA A 146 11.68 7.80 30.19
C ALA A 146 11.57 8.30 31.64
N PHE A 147 11.04 9.52 31.84
CA PHE A 147 10.81 10.08 33.17
C PHE A 147 9.80 9.27 33.98
N MET A 148 8.68 8.85 33.37
CA MET A 148 7.68 8.02 34.02
C MET A 148 8.22 6.63 34.39
N ALA A 149 9.09 6.05 33.54
CA ALA A 149 9.76 4.79 33.84
C ALA A 149 10.70 4.91 35.04
N ASP A 150 11.46 6.01 35.12
CA ASP A 150 12.36 6.29 36.25
C ASP A 150 11.59 6.48 37.57
N LEU A 151 10.50 7.24 37.56
CA LEU A 151 9.63 7.39 38.73
C LEU A 151 9.07 6.06 39.24
N LYS A 152 8.66 5.19 38.31
CA LYS A 152 8.14 3.87 38.65
C LYS A 152 9.23 3.00 39.30
N LYS A 153 10.43 3.02 38.72
CA LYS A 153 11.59 2.31 39.26
C LYS A 153 11.96 2.79 40.66
N GLN A 154 12.05 4.10 40.87
CA GLN A 154 12.33 4.68 42.18
C GLN A 154 11.24 4.31 43.20
N HIS A 155 9.97 4.28 42.79
CA HIS A 155 8.88 3.87 43.66
C HIS A 155 8.98 2.39 44.06
N GLU A 156 9.30 1.51 43.12
CA GLU A 156 9.52 0.08 43.36
C GLU A 156 10.71 -0.16 44.30
N GLU A 157 11.85 0.49 44.06
CA GLU A 157 13.03 0.42 44.93
C GLU A 157 12.72 0.88 46.36
N ARG A 158 11.93 1.94 46.51
CA ARG A 158 11.51 2.46 47.81
C ARG A 158 10.58 1.50 48.55
N LEU A 159 9.66 0.85 47.83
CA LEU A 159 8.79 -0.18 48.40
C LEU A 159 9.59 -1.41 48.84
N GLU A 160 10.59 -1.82 48.06
CA GLU A 160 11.49 -2.91 48.46
C GLU A 160 12.32 -2.56 49.69
N GLN A 161 12.85 -1.35 49.77
CA GLN A 161 13.58 -0.88 50.93
C GLN A 161 12.71 -0.90 52.19
N MET A 162 11.49 -0.38 52.12
CA MET A 162 10.53 -0.41 53.24
C MET A 162 10.16 -1.84 53.66
N LYS A 163 10.06 -2.78 52.71
CA LYS A 163 9.80 -4.20 53.02
C LYS A 163 11.00 -4.85 53.73
N ARG A 164 12.23 -4.53 53.31
CA ARG A 164 13.46 -5.01 53.97
C ARG A 164 13.60 -4.46 55.38
N GLU A 165 13.28 -3.19 55.58
CA GLU A 165 13.29 -2.53 56.90
C GLU A 165 12.21 -3.06 57.85
N ARG A 166 11.04 -3.48 57.34
CA ARG A 166 9.95 -4.07 58.14
C ARG A 166 10.09 -5.57 58.40
N GLY A 167 10.88 -6.29 57.60
CA GLY A 167 11.08 -7.74 57.74
C GLY A 167 12.28 -8.16 58.58
N GLY A 168 13.05 -7.20 59.12
CA GLY A 168 14.26 -7.43 59.91
C GLY A 168 14.11 -7.18 61.42
N GLY A 169 12.88 -7.17 61.94
CA GLY A 169 12.56 -7.00 63.37
C GLY A 169 11.93 -8.25 63.97
#